data_AF-A0A356W5P7-F1
#
_entry.id   AF-A0A356W5P7-F1
#
_cell.length_a   1.000
_cell.length_b   1.000
_cell.length_c   1.000
_cell.angle_alpha   90.00
_cell.angle_beta   90.00
_cell.angle_gamma   90.00
#
_symmetry.space_group_name_H-M   'P 1'
#
loop_
_entity.id
_entity.type
_entity.pdbx_description
1 polymer ?
#
loop_
_entity_poly.entity_id
_entity_poly.type
_entity_poly.pdbx_seq_one_letter_code
_entity_poly.pdbx_strand_id
1 'polypeptide(L)'
;MIQRIPPKSGVAFILRKGQRLTVTDPEGEQVSDLVAYNLDDRKEVISSGRSLDYAGRMFLTTGDVLYSNRSRDMLKIVKDEVGRHDFTLTPCSKDTFRKLYNEADPQGGCQENLEAALSEYGIGPDDIPIAFNIFMHVAMDP
;
A
#
# COMPACT_ATOMS: atom_id res chain seq x y z
N MET A 1 2.08 -11.43 -16.77
CA MET A 1 0.85 -12.13 -16.35
C MET A 1 -0.07 -11.09 -15.74
N ILE A 2 -1.37 -11.12 -16.05
CA ILE A 2 -2.37 -10.24 -15.45
C ILE A 2 -3.10 -11.06 -14.40
N GLN A 3 -3.19 -10.55 -13.18
CA GLN A 3 -3.93 -11.16 -12.08
C GLN A 3 -5.01 -10.18 -11.63
N ARG A 4 -6.26 -10.62 -11.61
CA ARG A 4 -7.37 -9.83 -11.07
C ARG A 4 -7.51 -10.14 -9.58
N ILE A 5 -7.50 -9.11 -8.76
CA ILE A 5 -7.73 -9.21 -7.31
C ILE A 5 -9.24 -9.00 -7.09
N PRO A 6 -9.97 -9.97 -6.51
CA PRO A 6 -11.38 -9.80 -6.18
C PRO A 6 -11.62 -8.61 -5.22
N PRO A 7 -12.81 -7.99 -5.25
CA PRO A 7 -13.17 -6.98 -4.26
C PRO A 7 -12.99 -7.52 -2.83
N LYS A 8 -12.52 -6.65 -1.93
CA LYS A 8 -12.29 -6.98 -0.50
C LYS A 8 -11.36 -8.19 -0.31
N SER A 9 -10.30 -8.28 -1.11
CA SER A 9 -9.28 -9.32 -0.97
C SER A 9 -7.88 -8.78 -1.23
N GLY A 10 -6.86 -9.55 -0.89
CA GLY A 10 -5.45 -9.23 -1.10
C GLY A 10 -4.69 -10.37 -1.77
N VAL A 11 -3.54 -10.04 -2.34
CA VAL A 11 -2.58 -11.02 -2.87
C VAL A 11 -1.17 -10.57 -2.53
N ALA A 12 -0.29 -11.53 -2.27
CA ALA A 12 1.14 -11.31 -2.18
C ALA A 12 1.86 -12.07 -3.30
N PHE A 13 2.93 -11.48 -3.82
CA PHE A 13 3.76 -12.09 -4.85
C PHE A 13 5.16 -11.48 -4.81
N ILE A 14 6.13 -12.22 -5.36
CA ILE A 14 7.52 -11.76 -5.44
C ILE A 14 7.71 -10.87 -6.67
N LEU A 15 8.16 -9.64 -6.44
CA LEU A 15 8.64 -8.73 -7.49
C LEU A 15 10.17 -8.64 -7.40
N ARG A 16 10.87 -9.23 -8.37
CA ARG A 16 12.34 -9.19 -8.43
C ARG A 16 12.83 -7.86 -9.00
N LYS A 17 14.05 -7.47 -8.63
CA LYS A 17 14.71 -6.27 -9.15
C LYS A 17 14.66 -6.22 -10.68
N GLY A 18 14.23 -5.07 -11.22
CA GLY A 18 14.10 -4.84 -12.66
C GLY A 18 12.75 -5.28 -13.27
N GLN A 19 11.94 -6.04 -12.53
CA GLN A 19 10.56 -6.32 -12.93
C GLN A 19 9.67 -5.09 -12.70
N ARG A 20 8.51 -5.09 -13.37
CA ARG A 20 7.53 -4.02 -13.27
C ARG A 20 6.20 -4.58 -12.78
N LEU A 21 5.58 -3.85 -11.86
CA LEU A 21 4.20 -4.03 -11.46
C LEU A 21 3.37 -2.90 -12.09
N THR A 22 2.31 -3.26 -12.80
CA THR A 22 1.27 -2.33 -13.22
C THR A 22 0.03 -2.62 -12.41
N VAL A 23 -0.49 -1.62 -11.70
CA VAL A 23 -1.77 -1.67 -11.03
C VAL A 23 -2.77 -0.94 -11.91
N THR A 24 -3.88 -1.59 -12.24
CA THR A 24 -4.94 -1.04 -13.08
C THR A 24 -6.25 -1.21 -12.35
N ASP A 25 -7.04 -0.14 -12.31
CA ASP A 25 -8.43 -0.18 -11.92
C ASP A 25 -9.29 -0.37 -13.18
N PRO A 26 -9.79 -1.59 -13.46
CA PRO A 26 -10.49 -1.86 -14.71
C PRO A 26 -11.95 -1.37 -14.70
N GLU A 27 -12.53 -1.12 -13.52
CA GLU A 27 -13.94 -0.77 -13.36
C GLU A 27 -14.12 0.70 -12.91
N GLY A 28 -13.07 1.33 -12.43
CA GLY A 28 -13.10 2.70 -11.93
C GLY A 28 -13.45 2.77 -10.45
N GLU A 29 -13.07 3.89 -9.84
CA GLU A 29 -13.39 4.26 -8.45
C GLU A 29 -12.82 3.34 -7.35
N GLN A 30 -11.97 2.37 -7.68
CA GLN A 30 -11.36 1.47 -6.72
C GLN A 30 -10.01 2.01 -6.22
N VAL A 31 -9.83 2.08 -4.91
CA VAL A 31 -8.52 2.33 -4.27
C VAL A 31 -7.82 1.02 -3.91
N SER A 32 -6.49 1.01 -3.81
CA SER A 32 -5.74 -0.21 -3.49
C SER A 32 -4.55 0.06 -2.58
N ASP A 33 -4.45 -0.70 -1.49
CA ASP A 33 -3.36 -0.62 -0.54
C ASP A 33 -2.17 -1.45 -1.03
N LEU A 34 -1.01 -0.81 -1.19
CA LEU A 34 0.24 -1.49 -1.53
C LEU A 34 1.24 -1.40 -0.38
N VAL A 35 1.79 -2.55 0.00
CA VAL A 35 2.96 -2.67 0.88
C VAL A 35 4.04 -3.48 0.19
N ALA A 36 5.30 -3.23 0.54
CA ALA A 36 6.44 -3.94 -0.02
C ALA A 36 7.48 -4.23 1.05
N TYR A 37 8.12 -5.39 0.94
CA TYR A 37 9.13 -5.89 1.86
C TYR A 37 10.35 -6.36 1.07
N ASN A 38 11.53 -6.26 1.67
CA ASN A 38 12.71 -6.92 1.12
C ASN A 38 12.54 -8.44 1.27
N LEU A 39 12.76 -9.17 0.17
CA LEU A 39 12.58 -10.61 0.11
C LEU A 39 13.53 -11.36 1.06
N ASP A 40 14.75 -10.86 1.22
CA ASP A 40 15.79 -11.50 2.03
C ASP A 40 15.76 -11.03 3.49
N ASP A 41 15.09 -9.91 3.79
CA ASP A 41 14.94 -9.37 5.14
C ASP A 41 13.60 -8.63 5.29
N ARG A 42 12.58 -9.32 5.81
CA ARG A 42 11.22 -8.76 5.95
C ARG A 42 11.09 -7.67 7.01
N LYS A 43 12.14 -7.39 7.80
CA LYS A 43 12.17 -6.20 8.67
C LYS A 43 12.58 -4.94 7.92
N GLU A 44 13.02 -5.06 6.66
CA GLU A 44 13.13 -3.94 5.73
C GLU A 44 11.83 -3.84 4.91
N VAL A 45 11.05 -2.80 5.20
CA VAL A 45 9.68 -2.60 4.69
C VAL A 45 9.53 -1.19 4.13
N ILE A 46 8.62 -1.00 3.19
CA ILE A 46 8.27 0.29 2.61
C ILE A 46 7.91 1.31 3.70
N SER A 47 8.32 2.56 3.52
CA SER A 47 8.16 3.63 4.52
C SER A 47 7.59 4.88 3.89
N SER A 48 6.39 5.26 4.35
CA SER A 48 5.77 6.55 4.04
C SER A 48 6.67 7.72 4.43
N GLY A 49 7.09 7.74 5.70
CA GLY A 49 7.91 8.82 6.27
C GLY A 49 9.17 9.10 5.45
N ARG A 50 9.95 8.05 5.11
CA ARG A 50 11.16 8.21 4.28
C ARG A 50 10.83 8.69 2.87
N SER A 51 9.76 8.17 2.28
CA SER A 51 9.38 8.50 0.91
C SER A 51 8.90 9.94 0.77
N LEU A 52 8.07 10.41 1.70
CA LEU A 52 7.57 11.79 1.72
C LEU A 52 8.67 12.79 2.06
N ASP A 53 9.53 12.48 3.05
CA ASP A 53 10.69 13.30 3.45
C ASP A 53 11.61 13.55 2.25
N TYR A 54 12.04 12.48 1.56
CA TYR A 54 13.00 12.61 0.46
C TYR A 54 12.40 13.18 -0.83
N ALA A 55 11.09 13.00 -1.05
CA ALA A 55 10.40 13.64 -2.15
C ALA A 55 10.12 15.13 -1.90
N GLY A 56 10.08 15.57 -0.63
CA GLY A 56 9.73 16.94 -0.25
C GLY A 56 8.29 17.32 -0.60
N ARG A 57 7.40 16.33 -0.76
CA ARG A 57 6.00 16.53 -1.16
C ARG A 57 5.10 15.39 -0.68
N MET A 58 3.82 15.69 -0.55
CA MET A 58 2.81 14.74 -0.06
C MET A 58 2.35 13.73 -1.11
N PHE A 59 2.17 14.18 -2.36
CA PHE A 59 1.60 13.36 -3.43
C PHE A 59 2.69 12.91 -4.37
N LEU A 60 3.02 11.62 -4.26
CA LEU A 60 4.04 10.97 -5.08
C LEU A 60 3.45 10.58 -6.44
N THR A 61 4.25 10.67 -7.50
CA THR A 61 3.87 10.36 -8.88
C THR A 61 5.10 9.92 -9.69
N THR A 62 4.96 9.84 -11.01
CA THR A 62 6.03 9.49 -11.96
C THR A 62 7.34 10.19 -11.61
N GLY A 63 8.40 9.39 -11.46
CA GLY A 63 9.75 9.84 -11.13
C GLY A 63 10.14 9.60 -9.67
N ASP A 64 9.18 9.59 -8.74
CA ASP A 64 9.48 9.41 -7.32
C ASP A 64 9.88 7.98 -6.97
N VAL A 65 10.67 7.88 -5.90
CA VAL A 65 11.12 6.62 -5.31
C VAL A 65 10.36 6.40 -4.00
N LEU A 66 9.87 5.18 -3.82
CA LEU A 66 9.33 4.68 -2.56
C LEU A 66 10.47 3.98 -1.82
N TYR A 67 10.78 4.48 -0.64
CA TYR A 67 11.93 4.06 0.16
C TYR A 67 11.52 3.08 1.25
N SER A 68 12.47 2.25 1.68
CA SER A 68 12.33 1.42 2.87
C SER A 68 12.48 2.24 4.16
N ASN A 69 12.10 1.65 5.29
CA ASN A 69 12.41 2.14 6.64
C ASN A 69 13.93 2.30 6.91
N ARG A 70 14.78 1.72 6.05
CA ARG A 70 16.25 1.83 6.09
C ARG A 70 16.81 2.77 5.01
N SER A 71 15.95 3.59 4.40
CA SER A 71 16.32 4.59 3.39
C SER A 71 16.96 3.99 2.13
N ARG A 72 16.59 2.76 1.76
CA ARG A 72 16.98 2.15 0.48
C ARG A 72 15.83 2.22 -0.51
N ASP A 73 16.14 2.43 -1.78
CA ASP A 73 15.17 2.39 -2.87
C ASP A 73 14.50 1.01 -2.92
N MET A 74 13.17 0.97 -2.79
CA MET A 74 12.40 -0.27 -2.97
C MET A 74 11.68 -0.30 -4.30
N LEU A 75 10.94 0.77 -4.61
CA LEU A 75 10.14 0.89 -5.82
C LEU A 75 10.33 2.28 -6.42
N LYS A 76 10.18 2.39 -7.74
CA LYS A 76 10.13 3.68 -8.44
C LYS A 76 8.84 3.75 -9.24
N ILE A 77 8.13 4.87 -9.10
CA ILE A 77 6.95 5.13 -9.92
C ILE A 77 7.44 5.52 -11.31
N VAL A 78 7.34 4.59 -12.26
CA VAL A 78 7.86 4.80 -13.63
C VAL A 78 6.82 5.40 -14.57
N LYS A 79 5.53 5.26 -14.24
CA LYS A 79 4.40 5.82 -14.96
C LYS A 79 3.21 5.92 -14.01
N ASP A 80 2.47 7.02 -14.12
CA ASP A 80 1.26 7.31 -13.37
C ASP A 80 0.32 8.12 -14.28
N GLU A 81 -0.93 7.66 -14.40
CA GLU A 81 -1.99 8.30 -15.19
C GLU A 81 -3.03 9.01 -14.32
N VAL A 82 -2.96 8.83 -12.99
CA VAL A 82 -3.92 9.36 -12.02
C VAL A 82 -3.36 10.61 -11.33
N GLY A 83 -2.07 10.63 -11.01
CA GLY A 83 -1.40 11.79 -10.40
C GLY A 83 -1.76 12.00 -8.92
N ARG A 84 -2.56 11.10 -8.33
CA ARG A 84 -3.06 11.21 -6.97
C ARG A 84 -3.11 9.86 -6.26
N HIS A 85 -2.26 9.75 -5.25
CA HIS A 85 -2.12 8.60 -4.37
C HIS A 85 -1.89 9.11 -2.95
N ASP A 86 -2.38 8.40 -1.95
CA ASP A 86 -2.10 8.72 -0.56
C ASP A 86 -0.97 7.83 -0.02
N PHE A 87 -0.15 8.38 0.86
CA PHE A 87 0.84 7.59 1.61
C PHE A 87 0.87 8.00 3.08
N THR A 88 -0.28 8.43 3.62
CA THR A 88 -0.39 8.99 4.97
C THR A 88 -1.30 8.18 5.87
N LEU A 89 -2.30 7.51 5.30
CA LEU A 89 -3.30 6.75 6.04
C LEU A 89 -2.93 5.27 6.12
N THR A 90 -3.16 4.69 7.30
CA THR A 90 -3.00 3.24 7.52
C THR A 90 -4.10 2.46 6.82
N PRO A 91 -3.88 1.17 6.52
CA PRO A 91 -4.92 0.30 6.00
C PRO A 91 -6.18 0.34 6.87
N CYS A 92 -7.36 0.35 6.24
CA CYS A 92 -8.61 0.22 6.99
C CYS A 92 -8.66 -1.16 7.68
N SER A 93 -9.15 -1.19 8.92
CA SER A 93 -9.22 -2.40 9.74
C SER A 93 -10.62 -2.56 10.32
N LYS A 94 -10.92 -3.72 10.93
CA LYS A 94 -12.15 -3.89 11.73
C LYS A 94 -12.30 -2.78 12.77
N ASP A 95 -11.21 -2.33 13.39
CA ASP A 95 -11.26 -1.25 14.36
C ASP A 95 -11.54 0.12 13.71
N THR A 96 -11.05 0.37 12.50
CA THR A 96 -11.44 1.55 11.71
C THR A 96 -12.95 1.57 11.49
N PHE A 97 -13.54 0.45 11.05
CA PHE A 97 -14.99 0.33 10.81
C PHE A 97 -15.83 0.51 12.08
N ARG A 98 -15.38 -0.07 13.21
CA ARG A 98 -16.05 0.16 14.51
C ARG A 98 -15.99 1.62 14.94
N LYS A 99 -14.81 2.25 14.87
CA LYS A 99 -14.56 3.58 15.45
C LYS A 99 -15.12 4.72 14.60
N LEU A 100 -15.00 4.61 13.28
CA LEU A 100 -15.32 5.72 12.37
C LEU A 100 -16.68 5.53 11.69
N TYR A 101 -17.15 4.30 11.55
CA TYR A 101 -18.37 3.97 10.80
C TYR A 101 -19.46 3.31 11.65
N ASN A 102 -19.23 3.11 12.95
CA ASN A 102 -20.16 2.50 13.90
C ASN A 102 -20.66 1.10 13.49
N GLU A 103 -19.86 0.35 12.74
CA GLU A 103 -20.19 -1.02 12.38
C GLU A 103 -20.03 -1.95 13.58
N ALA A 104 -21.10 -2.67 13.95
CA ALA A 104 -21.09 -3.56 15.11
C ALA A 104 -20.24 -4.82 14.90
N ASP A 105 -20.29 -5.41 13.71
CA ASP A 105 -19.54 -6.62 13.35
C ASP A 105 -18.91 -6.51 11.94
N PRO A 106 -17.81 -5.74 11.81
CA PRO A 106 -17.15 -5.56 10.53
C PRO A 106 -16.50 -6.85 10.04
N GLN A 107 -16.68 -7.14 8.76
CA GLN A 107 -16.18 -8.37 8.13
C GLN A 107 -14.64 -8.35 7.93
N GLY A 108 -14.03 -7.17 7.85
CA GLY A 108 -12.60 -6.98 7.60
C GLY A 108 -12.33 -5.76 6.73
N GLY A 109 -11.10 -5.27 6.77
CA GLY A 109 -10.58 -4.21 5.92
C GLY A 109 -9.30 -4.61 5.20
N CYS A 110 -8.62 -3.62 4.62
CA CYS A 110 -7.34 -3.83 3.94
C CYS A 110 -6.27 -4.40 4.88
N GLN A 111 -6.28 -4.04 6.16
CA GLN A 111 -5.39 -4.62 7.18
C GLN A 111 -5.52 -6.14 7.21
N GLU A 112 -6.73 -6.67 7.41
CA GLU A 112 -6.97 -8.13 7.46
C GLU A 112 -6.69 -8.82 6.11
N ASN A 113 -6.93 -8.13 4.98
CA ASN A 113 -6.60 -8.66 3.65
C ASN A 113 -5.09 -8.79 3.44
N LEU A 114 -4.31 -7.80 3.90
CA LEU A 114 -2.85 -7.81 3.83
C LEU A 114 -2.26 -8.88 4.76
N GLU A 115 -2.77 -9.00 5.98
CA GLU A 115 -2.38 -10.06 6.93
C GLU A 115 -2.57 -11.46 6.32
N ALA A 116 -3.75 -11.73 5.77
CA ALA A 116 -4.04 -13.01 5.14
C ALA A 116 -3.09 -13.29 3.96
N ALA A 117 -2.90 -12.32 3.08
CA ALA A 117 -2.06 -12.45 1.89
C ALA A 117 -0.57 -12.61 2.23
N LEU A 118 -0.07 -11.95 3.28
CA LEU A 118 1.34 -11.94 3.63
C LEU A 118 1.73 -13.00 4.66
N SER A 119 0.74 -13.72 5.22
CA SER A 119 0.95 -14.77 6.23
C SER A 119 1.95 -15.84 5.78
N GLU A 120 1.92 -16.24 4.51
CA GLU A 120 2.84 -17.25 3.94
C GLU A 120 4.31 -16.78 3.93
N TYR A 121 4.55 -15.46 3.99
CA TYR A 121 5.87 -14.85 4.05
C TYR A 121 6.38 -14.62 5.48
N GLY A 122 5.58 -14.98 6.48
CA GLY A 122 5.88 -14.81 7.91
C GLY A 122 5.71 -13.38 8.42
N ILE A 123 4.87 -12.58 7.76
CA ILE A 123 4.57 -11.20 8.15
C ILE A 123 3.27 -11.21 8.95
N GLY A 124 3.35 -10.73 10.20
CA GLY A 124 2.21 -10.68 11.10
C GLY A 124 1.46 -9.35 11.09
N PRO A 125 0.33 -9.25 11.81
CA PRO A 125 -0.48 -8.03 11.95
C PRO A 125 0.31 -6.78 12.33
N ASP A 126 1.21 -6.91 13.32
CA ASP A 126 2.03 -5.81 13.84
C ASP A 126 3.13 -5.34 12.86
N ASP A 127 3.40 -6.12 11.81
CA ASP A 127 4.42 -5.83 10.81
C ASP A 127 3.84 -5.13 9.55
N ILE A 128 2.53 -4.87 9.49
CA ILE A 128 1.90 -4.12 8.40
C ILE A 128 2.12 -2.60 8.58
N PRO A 129 2.82 -1.92 7.65
CA PRO A 129 3.08 -0.49 7.74
C PRO A 129 1.89 0.35 7.23
N ILE A 130 2.06 1.67 7.23
CA ILE A 130 1.27 2.57 6.36
C ILE A 130 1.42 2.08 4.92
N ALA A 131 0.29 1.88 4.23
CA ALA A 131 0.26 1.46 2.84
C ALA A 131 0.42 2.65 1.89
N PHE A 132 1.00 2.39 0.72
CA PHE A 132 0.87 3.30 -0.41
C PHE A 132 -0.52 3.08 -1.03
N ASN A 133 -1.44 4.01 -0.76
CA ASN A 133 -2.84 3.93 -1.13
C ASN A 133 -3.02 4.41 -2.57
N ILE A 134 -2.92 3.47 -3.49
CA ILE A 134 -3.01 3.70 -4.93
C ILE A 134 -4.43 4.18 -5.28
N PHE A 135 -4.54 5.25 -6.08
CA PHE A 135 -5.77 5.89 -6.55
C PHE A 135 -6.57 6.63 -5.46
N MET A 136 -6.14 6.56 -4.20
CA MET A 136 -6.87 7.20 -3.10
C MET A 136 -6.68 8.72 -3.12
N HIS A 137 -7.80 9.44 -3.23
CA HIS A 137 -7.84 10.90 -3.11
C HIS A 137 -8.13 11.31 -1.67
N VAL A 138 -7.07 11.64 -0.93
CA VAL A 138 -7.16 12.26 0.40
C VAL A 138 -6.99 13.77 0.27
N ALA A 139 -7.86 14.53 0.94
CA ALA A 139 -7.73 15.97 1.12
C ALA A 139 -7.34 16.26 2.57
N MET A 140 -6.55 17.31 2.76
CA MET A 140 -6.17 17.81 4.07
C MET A 140 -6.97 19.08 4.35
N ASP A 141 -7.54 19.16 5.54
CA ASP A 141 -8.16 20.40 6.01
C ASP A 141 -7.09 21.52 6.12
N PRO A 142 -7.50 22.80 6.03
CA PRO A 142 -6.60 23.95 6.14
C PRO A 142 -5.83 24.07 7.45
#